data_AF-A0ABD6ABD3-F1
#
_entry.id   AF-A0ABD6ABD3-F1
#
_cell.length_a   1.000
_cell.length_b   1.000
_cell.length_c   1.000
_cell.angle_alpha   90.00
_cell.angle_beta   90.00
_cell.angle_gamma   90.00
#
_symmetry.space_group_name_H-M   'P 1'
#
loop_
_entity.id
_entity.type
_entity.pdbx_description
1 polymer ?
#
loop_
_entity_poly.entity_id
_entity_poly.type
_entity_poly.pdbx_seq_one_letter_code
_entity_poly.pdbx_strand_id
1 'polypeptide(L)'
;MSDKTELQRLILIERYNDPNVTQAEIARKLGCSSSYVSQVLRQYDSFDAIQARIDQLNHELGIEPANSHSGPQYDIGTVGSSDIDVDLEELEDLPPVGILVFAGIVGGFLSLNQPLNSMPRLQWGIVVVCVAIIVIVGIRFYQIQASQGLKEGVSWLITPSEQNSNDQSGKSTQAKTPPVSESLRNELYFERADRRCEWCEEHIDSPDVHHIEPRREQGPNEPDNLIVLCPNCHRKADSGSISRSKLRYRIEQQTH
;
A
#
# COMPACT_ATOMS: atom_id res chain seq x y z
N MET A 1 3.77 3.14 -15.66
CA MET A 1 3.36 4.52 -15.93
C MET A 1 3.60 4.79 -17.40
N SER A 2 2.70 5.45 -18.12
CA SER A 2 2.91 5.79 -19.55
C SER A 2 4.11 6.72 -19.67
N ASP A 3 5.11 6.37 -20.47
CA ASP A 3 6.26 7.24 -20.73
C ASP A 3 5.77 8.57 -21.33
N LYS A 4 5.89 9.64 -20.54
CA LYS A 4 5.54 11.00 -20.97
C LYS A 4 6.61 11.48 -21.94
N THR A 5 6.18 11.94 -23.12
CA THR A 5 7.09 12.60 -24.07
C THR A 5 7.68 13.86 -23.43
N GLU A 6 8.88 14.25 -23.83
CA GLU A 6 9.56 15.44 -23.33
C GLU A 6 8.69 16.71 -23.47
N LEU A 7 8.00 16.84 -24.62
CA LEU A 7 7.07 17.95 -24.86
C LEU A 7 5.89 17.96 -23.88
N GLN A 8 5.32 16.80 -23.53
CA GLN A 8 4.26 16.71 -22.52
C GLN A 8 4.75 17.14 -21.14
N ARG A 9 5.97 16.75 -20.76
CA ARG A 9 6.59 17.15 -19.48
C ARG A 9 6.75 18.67 -19.41
N LEU A 10 7.27 19.29 -20.46
CA LEU A 10 7.45 20.74 -20.53
C LEU A 10 6.11 21.51 -20.40
N ILE A 11 5.05 21.01 -21.06
CA ILE A 11 3.71 21.62 -20.95
C ILE A 11 3.21 21.60 -19.50
N LEU A 12 3.39 20.48 -18.79
CA LEU A 12 2.96 20.35 -17.41
C LEU A 12 3.76 21.25 -16.46
N ILE A 13 5.07 21.35 -16.66
CA ILE A 13 5.96 22.18 -15.85
C ILE A 13 5.65 23.66 -16.02
N GLU A 14 5.41 24.13 -17.25
CA GLU A 14 5.08 25.52 -17.53
C GLU A 14 3.76 25.92 -16.86
N ARG A 15 2.73 25.05 -16.95
CA ARG A 15 1.43 25.27 -16.30
C ARG A 15 1.51 25.24 -14.77
N TYR A 16 2.43 24.47 -14.21
CA TYR A 16 2.66 24.39 -12.77
C TYR A 16 3.38 25.64 -12.24
N ASN A 17 4.39 26.12 -12.96
CA ASN A 17 5.15 27.31 -12.57
C ASN A 17 4.28 28.59 -12.61
N ASP A 18 3.35 28.68 -13.57
CA ASP A 18 2.40 29.79 -13.66
C ASP A 18 0.97 29.27 -13.87
N PRO A 19 0.17 29.12 -12.81
CA PRO A 19 -1.21 28.65 -12.90
C PRO A 19 -2.15 29.59 -13.69
N ASN A 20 -1.76 30.85 -13.90
CA ASN A 20 -2.55 31.85 -14.62
C ASN A 20 -2.18 31.93 -16.10
N VAL A 21 -1.12 31.25 -16.53
CA VAL A 21 -0.67 31.26 -17.93
C VAL A 21 -1.75 30.67 -18.86
N THR A 22 -1.99 31.34 -19.99
CA THR A 22 -2.98 30.84 -20.95
C THR A 22 -2.41 29.68 -21.77
N GLN A 23 -3.28 28.79 -22.24
CA GLN A 23 -2.85 27.67 -23.11
C GLN A 23 -2.19 28.15 -24.41
N ALA A 24 -2.61 29.32 -24.92
CA ALA A 24 -2.01 29.94 -26.10
C ALA A 24 -0.59 30.47 -25.85
N GLU A 25 -0.33 30.96 -24.64
CA GLU A 25 0.99 31.39 -24.20
C GLU A 25 1.96 30.19 -24.10
N ILE A 26 1.53 29.10 -23.45
CA ILE A 26 2.32 27.85 -23.34
C ILE A 26 2.64 27.31 -24.74
N ALA A 27 1.63 27.25 -25.61
CA ALA A 27 1.76 26.79 -26.99
C ALA A 27 2.82 27.60 -27.77
N ARG A 28 2.81 28.93 -27.60
CA ARG A 28 3.79 29.84 -28.23
C ARG A 28 5.21 29.61 -27.70
N LYS A 29 5.38 29.43 -26.39
CA LYS A 29 6.69 29.19 -25.76
C LYS A 29 7.31 27.86 -26.19
N LEU A 30 6.49 26.80 -26.28
CA LEU A 30 6.95 25.45 -26.57
C LEU A 30 6.84 25.06 -28.05
N GLY A 31 6.43 25.98 -28.93
CA GLY A 31 6.31 25.74 -30.37
C GLY A 31 5.27 24.68 -30.75
N CYS A 32 4.20 24.51 -29.96
CA CYS A 32 3.14 23.54 -30.20
C CYS A 32 1.76 24.20 -30.37
N SER A 33 0.73 23.43 -30.70
CA SER A 33 -0.63 23.96 -30.87
C SER A 33 -1.35 24.09 -29.53
N SER A 34 -2.20 25.11 -29.38
CA SER A 34 -3.01 25.30 -28.17
C SER A 34 -4.00 24.15 -27.93
N SER A 35 -4.47 23.50 -29.00
CA SER A 35 -5.31 22.31 -28.90
C SER A 35 -4.56 21.10 -28.32
N TYR A 36 -3.28 20.94 -28.67
CA TYR A 36 -2.42 19.92 -28.09
C TYR A 36 -2.17 20.18 -26.59
N VAL A 37 -1.87 21.43 -26.21
CA VAL A 37 -1.76 21.83 -24.80
C VAL A 37 -3.03 21.48 -24.02
N SER A 38 -4.21 21.80 -24.56
CA SER A 38 -5.50 21.45 -23.96
C SER A 38 -5.71 19.95 -23.81
N GLN A 39 -5.26 19.15 -24.77
CA GLN A 39 -5.34 17.69 -24.71
C GLN A 39 -4.44 17.14 -23.59
N VAL A 40 -3.19 17.60 -23.53
CA VAL A 40 -2.23 17.19 -22.49
C VAL A 40 -2.72 17.57 -21.10
N LEU A 41 -3.19 18.81 -20.90
CA LEU A 41 -3.70 19.28 -19.60
C LEU A 41 -5.01 18.60 -19.16
N ARG A 42 -5.79 18.04 -20.10
CA ARG A 42 -6.96 17.23 -19.75
C ARG A 42 -6.60 15.79 -19.41
N GLN A 43 -5.49 15.30 -19.97
CA GLN A 43 -5.02 13.95 -19.78
C GLN A 43 -4.22 13.78 -18.48
N TYR A 44 -3.51 14.82 -18.05
CA TYR A 44 -2.61 14.79 -16.90
C TYR A 44 -2.98 15.85 -15.87
N ASP A 45 -2.88 15.52 -14.59
CA ASP A 45 -3.26 16.43 -13.49
C ASP A 45 -2.06 17.21 -12.90
N SER A 46 -2.29 17.99 -11.84
CA SER A 46 -1.23 18.78 -11.19
C SER A 46 -0.18 17.92 -10.48
N PHE A 47 -0.53 16.71 -10.03
CA PHE A 47 0.41 15.79 -9.42
C PHE A 47 1.36 15.23 -10.47
N ASP A 48 0.86 14.99 -11.69
CA ASP A 48 1.67 14.63 -12.85
C ASP A 48 2.70 15.70 -13.23
N ALA A 49 2.41 16.98 -12.95
CA ALA A 49 3.33 18.09 -13.17
C ALA A 49 4.46 18.13 -12.12
N ILE A 50 4.14 17.79 -10.86
CA ILE A 50 5.14 17.63 -9.80
C ILE A 50 6.09 16.48 -10.16
N GLN A 51 5.56 15.33 -10.59
CA GLN A 51 6.38 14.22 -11.04
C GLN A 51 7.28 14.61 -12.23
N ALA A 52 6.74 15.38 -13.19
CA ALA A 52 7.54 15.88 -14.31
C ALA A 52 8.69 16.81 -13.84
N ARG A 53 8.47 17.62 -12.81
CA ARG A 53 9.51 18.49 -12.23
C ARG A 53 10.61 17.69 -11.52
N ILE A 54 10.24 16.66 -10.75
CA ILE A 54 11.19 15.74 -10.11
C ILE A 54 12.04 15.04 -11.17
N ASP A 55 11.42 14.53 -12.22
CA ASP A 55 12.14 13.87 -13.31
C ASP A 55 13.09 14.82 -14.04
N GLN A 56 12.70 16.09 -14.24
CA GLN A 56 13.59 17.12 -14.81
C GLN A 56 14.80 17.38 -13.89
N LEU A 57 14.58 17.51 -12.58
CA LEU A 57 15.66 17.68 -11.60
C LEU A 57 16.62 16.49 -11.59
N ASN A 58 16.09 15.26 -11.67
CA ASN A 58 16.93 14.06 -11.76
C ASN A 58 17.78 14.06 -13.03
N HIS A 59 17.20 14.48 -14.17
CA HIS A 59 17.95 14.61 -15.42
C HIS A 59 19.05 15.68 -15.31
N GLU A 60 18.76 16.84 -14.71
CA GLU A 60 19.74 17.92 -14.47
C GLU A 60 20.88 17.47 -13.53
N LEU A 61 20.58 16.62 -12.55
CA LEU A 61 21.55 16.07 -11.60
C LEU A 61 22.31 14.84 -12.13
N GLY A 62 22.01 14.38 -13.35
CA GLY A 62 22.61 13.15 -13.91
C GLY A 62 22.21 11.87 -13.17
N ILE A 63 21.13 11.92 -12.40
CA ILE A 63 20.56 10.76 -11.70
C ILE A 63 19.68 10.06 -12.73
N GLU A 64 20.21 8.99 -13.35
CA GLU A 64 19.41 8.22 -14.30
C GLU A 64 18.16 7.65 -13.60
N PRO A 65 16.97 7.73 -14.23
CA PRO A 65 15.78 7.13 -13.66
C PRO A 65 16.03 5.63 -13.55
N ALA A 66 15.99 5.10 -12.32
CA ALA A 66 16.04 3.67 -12.09
C ALA A 66 14.98 3.01 -12.99
N ASN A 67 15.44 2.13 -13.89
CA ASN A 67 14.56 1.42 -14.82
C ASN A 67 13.36 0.86 -14.05
N SER A 68 12.16 1.27 -14.47
CA SER A 68 10.89 1.03 -13.77
C SER A 68 10.37 -0.41 -13.94
N HIS A 69 11.22 -1.40 -13.74
CA HIS A 69 10.87 -2.83 -13.67
C HIS A 69 11.44 -3.48 -12.41
N SER A 70 11.36 -2.79 -11.28
CA SER A 70 11.40 -3.38 -9.94
C SER A 70 11.10 -2.26 -8.95
N GLY A 71 10.16 -2.48 -8.02
CA GLY A 71 10.10 -1.67 -6.79
C GLY A 71 11.45 -1.72 -6.07
N PRO A 72 11.67 -0.91 -5.01
CA PRO A 72 12.95 -0.90 -4.33
C PRO A 72 13.27 -2.30 -3.82
N GLN A 73 14.19 -2.98 -4.52
CA GLN A 73 14.84 -4.17 -4.05
C GLN A 73 16.11 -3.65 -3.40
N TYR A 74 16.07 -3.62 -2.07
CA TYR A 74 17.23 -3.33 -1.24
C TYR A 74 18.24 -4.46 -1.46
N ASP A 75 19.14 -4.27 -2.42
CA ASP A 75 20.22 -5.20 -2.71
C ASP A 75 21.43 -4.80 -1.86
N ILE A 76 21.60 -5.53 -0.76
CA ILE A 76 22.75 -5.42 0.13
C ILE A 76 23.92 -6.05 -0.62
N GLY A 77 24.79 -5.18 -1.16
CA GLY A 77 26.02 -5.57 -1.83
C GLY A 77 26.87 -6.47 -0.94
N THR A 78 27.14 -7.68 -1.43
CA THR A 78 28.11 -8.61 -0.87
C THR A 78 29.51 -8.07 -1.18
N VAL A 79 30.18 -7.49 -0.20
CA VAL A 79 31.63 -7.24 -0.24
C VAL A 79 32.28 -8.14 0.80
N GLY A 80 33.19 -8.99 0.31
CA GLY A 80 33.92 -9.93 1.13
C GLY A 80 35.07 -9.29 1.90
N SER A 81 35.24 -9.85 3.10
CA SER A 81 36.47 -10.06 3.85
C SER A 81 37.03 -8.94 4.73
N SER A 82 37.28 -9.38 5.96
CA SER A 82 38.13 -8.89 7.05
C SER A 82 37.67 -7.68 7.87
N ASP A 83 37.63 -7.97 9.17
CA ASP A 83 37.60 -7.08 10.34
C ASP A 83 36.21 -6.57 10.77
N ILE A 84 35.65 -7.28 11.76
CA ILE A 84 34.41 -6.93 12.48
C ILE A 84 34.80 -5.95 13.59
N ASP A 85 34.72 -4.66 13.30
CA ASP A 85 34.46 -3.64 14.31
C ASP A 85 32.93 -3.41 14.31
N VAL A 86 32.27 -3.84 15.39
CA VAL A 86 30.83 -3.59 15.58
C VAL A 86 30.68 -2.18 16.12
N ASP A 87 30.32 -1.24 15.26
CA ASP A 87 29.86 0.07 15.66
C ASP A 87 28.54 -0.07 16.44
N LEU A 88 28.62 0.27 17.72
CA LEU A 88 27.56 0.09 18.72
C LEU A 88 26.45 1.16 18.64
N GLU A 89 26.48 2.02 17.61
CA GLU A 89 25.56 3.15 17.44
C GLU A 89 24.32 2.84 16.58
N GLU A 90 24.19 1.63 16.00
CA GLU A 90 23.06 1.24 15.12
C GLU A 90 22.02 0.31 15.80
N LEU A 91 21.91 0.34 17.13
CA LEU A 91 20.98 -0.48 17.91
C LEU A 91 19.73 0.27 18.41
N GLU A 92 19.55 1.54 18.06
CA GLU A 92 18.46 2.38 18.60
C GLU A 92 17.10 2.23 17.88
N ASP A 93 17.02 1.55 16.72
CA ASP A 93 15.78 1.43 15.93
C ASP A 93 15.20 0.01 15.84
N LEU A 94 15.70 -0.96 16.62
CA LEU A 94 15.05 -2.26 16.72
C LEU A 94 13.82 -2.20 17.65
N PRO A 95 12.66 -2.72 17.23
CA PRO A 95 11.51 -2.84 18.12
C PRO A 95 11.91 -3.66 19.35
N PRO A 96 11.41 -3.34 20.57
CA PRO A 96 11.89 -3.91 21.83
C PRO A 96 11.87 -5.45 21.90
N VAL A 97 11.09 -6.10 21.03
CA VAL A 97 11.04 -7.56 20.88
C VAL A 97 12.32 -8.12 20.24
N GLY A 98 12.93 -7.43 19.27
CA GLY A 98 14.13 -7.89 18.57
C GLY A 98 15.35 -7.97 19.48
N ILE A 99 15.50 -6.99 20.37
CA ILE A 99 16.59 -6.95 21.36
C ILE A 99 16.48 -8.13 22.35
N LEU A 100 15.27 -8.48 22.78
CA LEU A 100 15.04 -9.60 23.70
C LEU A 100 15.34 -10.97 23.06
N VAL A 101 14.99 -11.15 21.79
CA VAL A 101 15.29 -12.40 21.06
C VAL A 101 16.79 -12.54 20.84
N PHE A 102 17.47 -11.47 20.43
CA PHE A 102 18.91 -11.48 20.22
C PHE A 102 19.69 -11.73 21.52
N ALA A 103 19.30 -11.05 22.61
CA ALA A 103 19.88 -11.27 23.93
C ALA A 103 19.65 -12.70 24.45
N GLY A 104 18.48 -13.29 24.16
CA GLY A 104 18.17 -14.68 24.52
C GLY A 104 19.03 -15.70 23.75
N ILE A 105 19.24 -15.48 22.45
CA ILE A 105 20.08 -16.37 21.61
C ILE A 105 21.54 -16.27 22.04
N VAL A 106 22.08 -15.06 22.19
CA VAL A 106 23.47 -14.84 22.60
C VAL A 106 23.71 -15.33 24.03
N GLY A 107 22.80 -15.03 24.96
CA GLY A 107 22.87 -15.49 26.35
C GLY A 107 22.76 -17.02 26.47
N GLY A 108 21.88 -17.66 25.70
CA GLY A 108 21.74 -19.11 25.64
C GLY A 108 22.98 -19.80 25.08
N PHE A 109 23.55 -19.26 24.00
CA PHE A 109 24.77 -19.79 23.38
C PHE A 109 26.00 -19.70 24.31
N LEU A 110 26.15 -18.58 25.03
CA LEU A 110 27.22 -18.41 26.02
C LEU A 110 27.04 -19.36 27.21
N SER A 111 25.81 -19.64 27.62
CA SER A 111 25.51 -20.55 28.74
C SER A 111 25.79 -22.02 28.39
N LEU A 112 25.53 -22.43 27.14
CA LEU A 112 25.76 -23.80 26.66
C LEU A 112 27.24 -24.15 26.46
N ASN A 113 28.11 -23.14 26.32
CA ASN A 113 29.56 -23.34 26.14
C ASN A 113 30.35 -23.32 27.47
N GLN A 114 29.70 -23.19 28.63
CA GLN A 114 30.36 -23.26 29.92
C GLN A 114 30.41 -24.72 30.44
N PRO A 115 31.55 -25.20 30.96
CA PRO A 115 31.68 -26.56 31.48
C PRO A 115 30.74 -26.79 32.68
N LEU A 116 29.87 -27.81 32.58
CA LEU A 116 28.77 -28.10 33.52
C LEU A 116 29.17 -28.37 35.00
N ASN A 117 30.46 -28.47 35.33
CA ASN A 117 30.92 -29.01 36.61
C ASN A 117 31.15 -27.99 37.74
N SER A 118 30.86 -26.70 37.53
CA SER A 118 31.19 -25.66 38.52
C SER A 118 30.12 -24.56 38.70
N MET A 119 28.86 -24.77 38.30
CA MET A 119 27.82 -23.75 38.51
C MET A 119 27.27 -23.77 39.94
N PRO A 120 27.36 -22.65 40.70
CA PRO A 120 26.68 -22.52 42.00
C PRO A 120 25.15 -22.65 41.86
N ARG A 121 24.50 -23.23 42.88
CA ARG A 121 23.04 -23.53 42.90
C ARG A 121 22.13 -22.34 42.52
N LEU A 122 22.60 -21.11 42.73
CA LEU A 122 21.89 -19.89 42.36
C LEU A 122 21.69 -19.74 40.84
N GLN A 123 22.69 -20.13 40.03
CA GLN A 123 22.63 -20.01 38.58
C GLN A 123 21.62 -20.99 37.96
N TRP A 124 21.51 -22.20 38.52
CA TRP A 124 20.44 -23.13 38.16
C TRP A 124 19.05 -22.58 38.47
N GLY A 125 18.90 -21.86 39.59
CA GLY A 125 17.64 -21.17 39.91
C GLY A 125 17.25 -20.15 38.85
N ILE A 126 18.20 -19.37 38.35
CA ILE A 126 17.96 -18.37 37.29
C ILE A 126 17.55 -19.05 35.98
N VAL A 127 18.25 -20.10 35.57
CA VAL A 127 17.92 -20.85 34.34
C VAL A 127 16.50 -21.42 34.40
N VAL A 128 16.10 -22.01 35.53
CA VAL A 128 14.74 -22.56 35.70
C VAL A 128 13.68 -21.46 35.62
N VAL A 129 13.92 -20.30 36.21
CA VAL A 129 13.00 -19.15 36.15
C VAL A 129 12.89 -18.61 34.72
N CYS A 130 14.00 -18.46 34.01
CA CYS A 130 13.99 -18.01 32.61
C CYS A 130 13.20 -18.97 31.70
N VAL A 131 13.42 -20.28 31.85
CA VAL A 131 12.66 -21.29 31.09
C VAL A 131 11.17 -21.24 31.42
N ALA A 132 10.81 -21.08 32.70
CA ALA A 132 9.41 -20.95 33.11
C ALA A 132 8.73 -19.71 32.49
N ILE A 133 9.41 -18.56 32.43
CA ILE A 133 8.89 -17.35 31.79
C ILE A 133 8.65 -17.57 30.29
N ILE A 134 9.60 -18.19 29.58
CA ILE A 134 9.48 -18.48 28.14
C ILE A 134 8.26 -19.38 27.87
N VAL A 135 8.06 -20.42 28.68
CA VAL A 135 6.90 -21.32 28.57
C VAL A 135 5.59 -20.56 28.79
N ILE A 136 5.52 -19.69 29.81
CA ILE A 136 4.32 -18.90 30.11
C ILE A 136 3.99 -17.95 28.95
N VAL A 137 4.99 -17.24 28.41
CA VAL A 137 4.82 -16.34 27.27
C VAL A 137 4.38 -17.12 26.02
N GLY A 138 4.98 -18.28 25.75
CA GLY A 138 4.59 -19.16 24.64
C GLY A 138 3.14 -19.63 24.73
N ILE A 139 2.68 -20.02 25.93
CA ILE A 139 1.29 -20.43 26.17
C ILE A 139 0.33 -19.26 25.93
N ARG A 140 0.64 -18.06 26.42
CA ARG A 140 -0.18 -16.86 26.22
C ARG A 140 -0.26 -16.46 24.75
N PHE A 141 0.86 -16.52 24.04
CA PHE A 141 0.93 -16.24 22.61
C PHE A 141 0.11 -17.25 21.79
N TYR A 142 0.22 -18.54 22.11
CA TYR A 142 -0.58 -19.60 21.48
C TYR A 142 -2.08 -19.41 21.69
N GLN A 143 -2.50 -19.02 22.91
CA GLN A 143 -3.91 -18.73 23.21
C GLN A 143 -4.44 -17.53 22.42
N ILE A 144 -3.64 -16.46 22.27
CA ILE A 144 -4.02 -15.27 21.50
C ILE A 144 -4.18 -15.62 20.01
N GLN A 145 -3.20 -16.30 19.42
CA GLN A 145 -3.25 -16.76 18.02
C GLN A 145 -4.43 -17.71 17.77
N ALA A 146 -4.66 -18.69 18.65
CA ALA A 146 -5.79 -19.61 18.54
C ALA A 146 -7.15 -18.89 18.59
N SER A 147 -7.26 -17.79 19.35
CA SER A 147 -8.49 -17.01 19.43
C SER A 147 -8.82 -16.20 18.18
N GLN A 148 -7.82 -15.83 17.37
CA GLN A 148 -8.01 -15.11 16.11
C GLN A 148 -8.23 -16.07 14.93
N GLY A 149 -7.49 -17.18 14.84
CA GLY A 149 -7.64 -18.15 13.75
C GLY A 149 -8.87 -19.06 13.82
N LEU A 150 -9.38 -19.37 15.02
CA LEU A 150 -10.49 -20.34 15.17
C LEU A 150 -11.88 -19.70 14.94
N LYS A 151 -12.00 -18.38 15.11
CA LYS A 151 -13.25 -17.65 14.81
C LYS A 151 -13.53 -17.59 13.30
N GLU A 152 -12.49 -17.52 12.47
CA GLU A 152 -12.62 -17.52 11.02
C GLU A 152 -12.89 -18.93 10.46
N GLY A 153 -12.26 -19.97 11.04
CA GLY A 153 -12.47 -21.36 10.60
C GLY A 153 -13.82 -21.98 10.99
N VAL A 154 -14.38 -21.60 12.15
CA VAL A 154 -15.66 -22.18 12.63
C VAL A 154 -16.88 -21.50 12.01
N SER A 155 -16.78 -20.23 11.59
CA SER A 155 -17.83 -19.53 10.84
C SER A 155 -18.22 -20.27 9.55
N TRP A 156 -17.22 -20.79 8.82
CA TRP A 156 -17.41 -21.58 7.60
C TRP A 156 -18.09 -22.94 7.84
N LEU A 157 -17.86 -23.56 8.99
CA LEU A 157 -18.34 -24.91 9.30
C LEU A 157 -19.82 -24.94 9.73
N ILE A 158 -20.39 -23.79 10.12
CA ILE A 158 -21.73 -23.71 10.72
C ILE A 158 -22.75 -23.02 9.81
N THR A 159 -22.35 -22.45 8.66
CA THR A 159 -23.32 -21.91 7.70
C THR A 159 -23.88 -23.03 6.81
N PRO A 160 -25.16 -23.40 6.91
CA PRO A 160 -25.77 -24.30 5.93
C PRO A 160 -25.93 -23.51 4.63
N SER A 161 -25.15 -23.84 3.62
CA SER A 161 -25.28 -23.29 2.28
C SER A 161 -26.60 -23.76 1.66
N GLU A 162 -27.62 -22.91 1.65
CA GLU A 162 -28.75 -23.10 0.75
C GLU A 162 -28.25 -22.98 -0.69
N GLN A 163 -28.39 -24.09 -1.40
CA GLN A 163 -28.03 -24.28 -2.78
C GLN A 163 -28.90 -23.40 -3.68
N ASN A 164 -28.27 -22.67 -4.60
CA ASN A 164 -28.86 -22.52 -5.92
C ASN A 164 -27.80 -22.71 -7.00
N SER A 165 -28.00 -23.80 -7.73
CA SER A 165 -27.20 -24.40 -8.78
C SER A 165 -27.26 -23.62 -10.09
N ASN A 166 -26.11 -23.25 -10.64
CA ASN A 166 -25.67 -23.65 -11.98
C ASN A 166 -24.32 -23.00 -12.27
N ASP A 167 -23.28 -23.81 -12.36
CA ASP A 167 -22.63 -24.18 -13.63
C ASP A 167 -21.21 -24.66 -13.33
N GLN A 168 -20.91 -25.91 -13.68
CA GLN A 168 -19.60 -26.51 -13.50
C GLN A 168 -18.74 -26.24 -14.73
N SER A 169 -17.65 -25.50 -14.56
CA SER A 169 -16.47 -25.69 -15.40
C SER A 169 -15.22 -25.43 -14.58
N GLY A 170 -14.56 -26.52 -14.20
CA GLY A 170 -13.26 -26.50 -13.53
C GLY A 170 -12.21 -25.78 -14.37
N LYS A 171 -11.73 -24.67 -13.83
CA LYS A 171 -10.43 -24.07 -14.14
C LYS A 171 -9.93 -23.52 -12.82
N SER A 172 -8.69 -23.80 -12.44
CA SER A 172 -8.04 -23.18 -11.29
C SER A 172 -7.85 -21.68 -11.59
N THR A 173 -8.92 -20.92 -11.48
CA THR A 173 -8.92 -19.46 -11.58
C THR A 173 -8.68 -18.93 -10.18
N GLN A 174 -7.56 -18.23 -10.00
CA GLN A 174 -7.39 -17.28 -8.90
C GLN A 174 -8.71 -16.55 -8.70
N ALA A 175 -9.30 -16.68 -7.50
CA ALA A 175 -10.62 -16.18 -7.21
C ALA A 175 -10.62 -14.66 -7.39
N LYS A 176 -11.25 -14.18 -8.47
CA LYS A 176 -11.47 -12.76 -8.68
C LYS A 176 -12.30 -12.24 -7.49
N THR A 177 -11.93 -11.10 -6.92
CA THR A 177 -12.70 -10.46 -5.83
C THR A 177 -14.18 -10.44 -6.23
N PRO A 178 -15.12 -10.92 -5.39
CA PRO A 178 -16.55 -10.90 -5.71
C PRO A 178 -17.04 -9.47 -5.93
N PRO A 179 -18.16 -9.26 -6.64
CA PRO A 179 -18.76 -7.93 -6.72
C PRO A 179 -19.07 -7.42 -5.31
N VAL A 180 -19.05 -6.10 -5.14
CA VAL A 180 -19.42 -5.44 -3.87
C VAL A 180 -20.83 -5.88 -3.50
N SER A 181 -21.04 -6.29 -2.25
CA SER A 181 -22.36 -6.68 -1.77
C SER A 181 -23.32 -5.50 -1.83
N GLU A 182 -24.60 -5.79 -2.05
CA GLU A 182 -25.62 -4.74 -2.13
C GLU A 182 -25.72 -3.95 -0.81
N SER A 183 -25.54 -4.63 0.33
CA SER A 183 -25.52 -3.98 1.65
C SER A 183 -24.40 -2.95 1.77
N LEU A 184 -23.17 -3.30 1.38
CA LEU A 184 -22.01 -2.41 1.43
C LEU A 184 -22.15 -1.26 0.44
N ARG A 185 -22.71 -1.53 -0.75
CA ARG A 185 -23.04 -0.47 -1.70
C ARG A 185 -24.00 0.55 -1.11
N ASN A 186 -25.06 0.09 -0.44
CA ASN A 186 -26.05 0.95 0.18
C ASN A 186 -25.45 1.75 1.35
N GLU A 187 -24.66 1.10 2.21
CA GLU A 187 -23.92 1.76 3.30
C GLU A 187 -23.04 2.90 2.78
N LEU A 188 -22.19 2.62 1.79
CA LEU A 188 -21.32 3.63 1.19
C LEU A 188 -22.10 4.80 0.59
N TYR A 189 -23.22 4.51 -0.07
CA TYR A 189 -24.00 5.55 -0.75
C TYR A 189 -24.86 6.41 0.18
N PHE A 190 -25.59 5.77 1.10
CA PHE A 190 -26.54 6.46 1.97
C PHE A 190 -25.87 7.02 3.23
N GLU A 191 -24.95 6.27 3.83
CA GLU A 191 -24.39 6.63 5.14
C GLU A 191 -23.11 7.43 5.00
N ARG A 192 -22.19 6.97 4.14
CA ARG A 192 -20.88 7.63 3.97
C ARG A 192 -20.94 8.81 2.99
N ALA A 193 -21.50 8.59 1.80
CA ALA A 193 -21.48 9.59 0.74
C ALA A 193 -22.67 10.57 0.78
N ASP A 194 -23.64 10.38 1.68
CA ASP A 194 -24.89 11.16 1.80
C ASP A 194 -25.54 11.49 0.43
N ARG A 195 -25.66 10.46 -0.43
CA ARG A 195 -26.24 10.58 -1.78
C ARG A 195 -25.51 11.58 -2.69
N ARG A 196 -24.20 11.73 -2.52
CA ARG A 196 -23.36 12.61 -3.35
C ARG A 196 -22.20 11.85 -3.95
N CYS A 197 -21.66 12.39 -5.02
CA CYS A 197 -20.39 11.95 -5.57
C CYS A 197 -19.25 12.37 -4.62
N GLU A 198 -18.43 11.43 -4.14
CA GLU A 198 -17.30 11.75 -3.24
C GLU A 198 -16.18 12.53 -3.95
N TRP A 199 -16.18 12.53 -5.28
CA TRP A 199 -15.24 13.28 -6.11
C TRP A 199 -15.66 14.72 -6.39
N CYS A 200 -16.86 14.93 -6.95
CA CYS A 200 -17.33 16.25 -7.38
C CYS A 200 -18.42 16.86 -6.50
N GLU A 201 -18.82 16.17 -5.43
CA GLU A 201 -19.79 16.62 -4.39
C GLU A 201 -21.22 16.87 -4.89
N GLU A 202 -21.47 16.62 -6.17
CA GLU A 202 -22.77 16.75 -6.79
C GLU A 202 -23.74 15.65 -6.29
N HIS A 203 -24.99 16.03 -6.07
CA HIS A 203 -26.04 15.09 -5.73
C HIS A 203 -26.36 14.20 -6.92
N ILE A 204 -26.52 12.91 -6.69
CA ILE A 204 -26.71 11.91 -7.75
C ILE A 204 -27.81 10.95 -7.37
N ASP A 205 -28.67 10.60 -8.34
CA ASP A 205 -29.73 9.60 -8.14
C ASP A 205 -29.28 8.17 -8.48
N SER A 206 -28.22 8.05 -9.29
CA SER A 206 -27.66 6.78 -9.78
C SER A 206 -26.15 6.72 -9.55
N PRO A 207 -25.71 6.48 -8.30
CA PRO A 207 -24.31 6.29 -7.96
C PRO A 207 -23.76 4.96 -8.48
N ASP A 208 -22.47 4.96 -8.81
CA ASP A 208 -21.71 3.73 -9.00
C ASP A 208 -20.54 3.69 -8.00
N VAL A 209 -20.37 2.53 -7.36
CA VAL A 209 -19.23 2.27 -6.46
C VAL A 209 -18.06 1.79 -7.31
N HIS A 210 -16.98 2.56 -7.31
CA HIS A 210 -15.76 2.30 -8.04
C HIS A 210 -14.70 1.70 -7.12
N HIS A 211 -14.03 0.64 -7.58
CA HIS A 211 -12.83 0.12 -6.92
C HIS A 211 -11.60 0.91 -7.33
N ILE A 212 -10.92 1.53 -6.37
CA ILE A 212 -9.67 2.26 -6.63
C ILE A 212 -8.58 1.30 -7.14
N GLU A 213 -8.37 0.19 -6.45
CA GLU A 213 -7.67 -0.98 -6.97
C GLU A 213 -8.66 -1.92 -7.62
N PRO A 214 -8.62 -2.12 -8.94
CA PRO A 214 -9.65 -2.86 -9.64
C PRO A 214 -9.61 -4.34 -9.25
N ARG A 215 -10.78 -4.99 -9.31
CA ARG A 215 -10.95 -6.43 -9.02
C ARG A 215 -10.01 -7.35 -9.82
N ARG A 216 -9.59 -6.93 -11.02
CA ARG A 216 -8.63 -7.68 -11.86
C ARG A 216 -7.22 -7.75 -11.25
N GLU A 217 -6.90 -6.78 -10.41
CA GLU A 217 -5.65 -6.65 -9.65
C GLU A 217 -5.85 -7.15 -8.20
N GLN A 218 -6.95 -7.87 -7.93
CA GLN A 218 -7.31 -8.39 -6.60
C GLN A 218 -7.58 -7.32 -5.54
N GLY A 219 -7.95 -6.10 -5.96
CA GLY A 219 -8.32 -5.06 -5.00
C GLY A 219 -9.46 -5.51 -4.07
N PRO A 220 -9.36 -5.23 -2.75
CA PRO A 220 -10.33 -5.71 -1.76
C PRO A 220 -11.66 -4.96 -1.84
N ASN A 221 -12.72 -5.56 -1.28
CA ASN A 221 -14.03 -4.90 -1.07
C ASN A 221 -14.04 -4.17 0.28
N GLU A 222 -12.97 -3.45 0.60
CA GLU A 222 -12.86 -2.66 1.82
C GLU A 222 -13.31 -1.22 1.56
N PRO A 223 -13.95 -0.54 2.53
CA PRO A 223 -14.39 0.84 2.37
C PRO A 223 -13.29 1.79 1.89
N ASP A 224 -12.03 1.56 2.27
CA ASP A 224 -10.90 2.41 1.90
C ASP A 224 -10.46 2.22 0.43
N ASN A 225 -10.87 1.11 -0.19
CA ASN A 225 -10.64 0.83 -1.61
C ASN A 225 -11.87 1.12 -2.49
N LEU A 226 -12.98 1.58 -1.89
CA LEU A 226 -14.24 1.84 -2.57
C LEU A 226 -14.58 3.32 -2.51
N ILE A 227 -15.00 3.88 -3.64
CA ILE A 227 -15.43 5.28 -3.73
C ILE A 227 -16.73 5.41 -4.53
N VAL A 228 -17.66 6.22 -4.04
CA VAL A 228 -18.96 6.51 -4.65
C VAL A 228 -18.80 7.64 -5.66
N LEU A 229 -19.05 7.35 -6.95
CA LEU A 229 -18.87 8.29 -8.04
C LEU A 229 -20.16 8.47 -8.85
N CYS A 230 -20.34 9.67 -9.40
CA CYS A 230 -21.32 9.91 -10.46
C CYS A 230 -20.87 9.25 -11.78
N PRO A 231 -21.78 8.96 -12.73
CA PRO A 231 -21.42 8.33 -14.01
C PRO A 231 -20.35 9.08 -14.82
N ASN A 232 -20.26 10.40 -14.64
CA ASN A 232 -19.23 11.22 -15.28
C ASN A 232 -17.85 11.03 -14.65
N CYS A 233 -17.79 11.00 -13.31
CA CYS A 233 -16.53 10.80 -12.58
C CYS A 233 -16.07 9.35 -12.63
N HIS A 234 -17.00 8.38 -12.62
CA HIS A 234 -16.70 6.97 -12.80
C HIS A 234 -15.97 6.72 -14.13
N ARG A 235 -16.49 7.25 -15.24
CA ARG A 235 -15.83 7.14 -16.56
C ARG A 235 -14.43 7.77 -16.58
N LYS A 236 -14.23 8.88 -15.88
CA LYS A 236 -12.92 9.53 -15.76
C LYS A 236 -11.94 8.72 -14.92
N ALA A 237 -12.42 8.04 -13.88
CA ALA A 237 -11.62 7.12 -13.08
C ALA A 237 -11.22 5.87 -13.88
N ASP A 238 -12.17 5.26 -14.60
CA ASP A 238 -11.93 4.11 -15.48
C ASP A 238 -10.90 4.42 -16.57
N SER A 239 -10.97 5.61 -17.18
CA SER A 239 -10.03 6.06 -18.20
C SER A 239 -8.67 6.51 -17.64
N GLY A 240 -8.51 6.56 -16.32
CA GLY A 240 -7.30 7.04 -15.65
C GLY A 240 -7.13 8.56 -15.69
N SER A 241 -8.15 9.32 -16.12
CA SER A 241 -8.14 10.79 -16.05
C SER A 241 -8.24 11.31 -14.61
N ILE A 242 -8.75 10.48 -13.69
CA ILE A 242 -8.57 10.65 -12.25
C ILE A 242 -7.67 9.52 -11.78
N SER A 243 -6.51 9.86 -11.23
CA SER A 243 -5.53 8.87 -10.77
C SER A 243 -6.00 8.18 -9.49
N ARG A 244 -5.59 6.91 -9.30
CA ARG A 244 -5.94 6.10 -8.11
C ARG A 244 -5.47 6.74 -6.82
N SER A 245 -4.24 7.29 -6.81
CA SER A 245 -3.68 8.02 -5.67
C SER A 245 -4.56 9.20 -5.25
N LYS A 246 -5.18 9.88 -6.22
CA LYS A 246 -6.07 11.01 -5.96
C LYS A 246 -7.41 10.59 -5.38
N LEU A 247 -7.95 9.46 -5.83
CA LEU A 247 -9.14 8.86 -5.23
C LEU A 247 -8.85 8.46 -3.77
N ARG A 248 -7.69 7.85 -3.49
CA ARG A 248 -7.29 7.50 -2.10
C ARG A 248 -7.17 8.72 -1.21
N TYR A 249 -6.42 9.72 -1.67
CA TYR A 249 -6.26 10.97 -0.93
C TYR A 249 -7.62 11.58 -0.59
N ARG A 250 -8.59 11.50 -1.51
CA ARG A 250 -9.93 12.00 -1.27
C ARG A 250 -10.68 11.24 -0.17
N ILE A 251 -10.56 9.91 -0.13
CA ILE A 251 -11.13 9.07 0.93
C ILE A 251 -10.51 9.38 2.29
N GLU A 252 -9.17 9.45 2.36
CA GLU A 252 -8.44 9.71 3.61
C GLU A 252 -8.82 11.06 4.25
N GLN A 253 -9.12 12.08 3.44
CA GLN A 253 -9.57 13.38 3.92
C GLN A 253 -11.00 13.38 4.50
N GLN A 254 -11.80 12.34 4.23
CA GLN A 254 -13.17 12.23 4.76
C GLN A 254 -13.25 11.46 6.07
N THR A 255 -12.23 10.66 6.38
CA THR A 255 -12.13 9.88 7.62
C THR A 255 -11.60 10.69 8.82
N HIS A 256 -11.28 11.97 8.62
CA HIS A 256 -10.80 12.92 9.64
C HIS A 256 -11.80 14.05 9.87
#